data_AF-A0A9D1CPD7-F1
#
_entry.id   AF-A0A9D1CPD7-F1
#
_cell.length_a   1.000
_cell.length_b   1.000
_cell.length_c   1.000
_cell.angle_alpha   90.00
_cell.angle_beta   90.00
_cell.angle_gamma   90.00
#
_symmetry.space_group_name_H-M   'P 1'
#
loop_
_entity.id
_entity.type
_entity.pdbx_description
1 polymer ?
#
loop_
_entity_poly.entity_id
_entity_poly.type
_entity_poly.pdbx_seq_one_letter_code
_entity_poly.pdbx_strand_id
1 'polypeptide(L)'
;MTTVEKLLPAFYLLTPQHAELQRVIFNVLRRADGDMAFTLRQLFPSTCSGWGLEIWEEAYGIPTDRTLSEQRRRDRVLAKVRGAGVTTKALIQAIAQSYSQYPAEVIEESALYRFIIWYVGTIEEPENVADLIASVNEIKPGHLDWILGYRQTTEESIRVGSLPRQGDIILWEVDCTT
;
A
#
# COMPACT_ATOMS: atom_id res chain seq x y z
N MET A 1 31.11 -36.17 -13.35
CA MET A 1 30.32 -35.65 -14.48
C MET A 1 28.93 -35.25 -13.99
N THR A 2 28.62 -33.96 -14.04
CA THR A 2 27.29 -33.42 -13.69
C THR A 2 26.23 -33.84 -14.74
N THR A 3 24.94 -33.75 -14.41
CA THR A 3 23.85 -34.17 -15.31
C THR A 3 23.84 -33.41 -16.64
N VAL A 4 24.27 -32.15 -16.63
CA VAL A 4 24.32 -31.28 -17.82
C VAL A 4 25.55 -31.58 -18.70
N GLU A 5 26.70 -31.95 -18.11
CA GLU A 5 27.88 -32.38 -18.88
C GLU A 5 27.60 -33.61 -19.74
N LYS A 6 26.66 -34.47 -19.32
CA LYS A 6 26.23 -35.63 -20.09
C LYS A 6 25.35 -35.28 -21.30
N LEU A 7 24.79 -34.07 -21.34
CA LEU A 7 23.98 -33.58 -22.46
C LEU A 7 24.83 -32.94 -23.57
N LEU A 8 26.12 -32.74 -23.31
CA LEU A 8 27.03 -32.12 -24.27
C LEU A 8 27.52 -33.16 -25.30
N PRO A 9 27.66 -32.78 -26.58
CA PRO A 9 28.24 -33.65 -27.59
C PRO A 9 29.62 -34.16 -27.19
N ALA A 10 29.92 -35.42 -27.52
CA ALA A 10 31.14 -36.11 -27.08
C ALA A 10 32.45 -35.38 -27.42
N PHE A 11 32.49 -34.61 -28.51
CA PHE A 11 33.69 -33.88 -28.92
C PHE A 11 34.10 -32.76 -27.95
N TYR A 12 33.16 -32.21 -27.19
CA TYR A 12 33.45 -31.19 -26.17
C TYR A 12 34.22 -31.74 -24.97
N LEU A 13 34.19 -33.07 -24.77
CA LEU A 13 34.87 -33.74 -23.66
C LEU A 13 36.30 -34.14 -24.00
N LEU A 14 36.70 -34.04 -25.28
CA LEU A 14 37.99 -34.53 -25.77
C LEU A 14 39.16 -33.57 -25.49
N THR A 15 38.87 -32.29 -25.26
CA THR A 15 39.92 -31.26 -25.13
C THR A 15 39.90 -30.63 -23.73
N PRO A 16 41.09 -30.45 -23.11
CA PRO A 16 41.18 -29.90 -21.76
C PRO A 16 40.67 -28.46 -21.67
N GLN A 17 40.77 -27.69 -22.76
CA GLN A 17 40.31 -26.30 -22.82
C GLN A 17 38.78 -26.20 -22.69
N HIS A 18 38.03 -27.09 -23.34
CA HIS A 18 36.58 -27.10 -23.25
C HIS A 18 36.10 -27.58 -21.88
N ALA A 19 36.80 -28.57 -21.28
CA ALA A 19 36.51 -29.02 -19.92
C ALA A 19 36.71 -27.87 -18.89
N GLU A 20 37.78 -27.11 -19.00
CA GLU A 20 38.01 -25.95 -18.14
C GLU A 20 36.99 -24.82 -18.36
N LEU A 21 36.64 -24.52 -19.61
CA LEU A 21 35.61 -23.53 -19.92
C LEU A 21 34.26 -23.93 -19.31
N GLN A 22 33.85 -25.18 -19.48
CA GLN A 22 32.63 -25.72 -18.88
C GLN A 22 32.69 -25.62 -17.36
N ARG A 23 33.80 -26.01 -16.73
CA ARG A 23 33.98 -25.92 -15.27
C ARG A 23 33.75 -24.49 -14.76
N VAL A 24 34.35 -23.49 -15.42
CA VAL A 24 34.20 -22.08 -15.04
C VAL A 24 32.77 -21.60 -15.21
N ILE A 25 32.14 -21.88 -16.35
CA ILE A 25 30.74 -21.50 -16.60
C ILE A 25 29.80 -22.15 -15.57
N PHE A 26 29.96 -23.45 -15.29
CA PHE A 26 29.15 -24.14 -14.30
C PHE A 26 29.37 -23.64 -12.88
N ASN A 27 30.57 -23.13 -12.54
CA ASN A 27 30.77 -22.48 -11.24
C ASN A 27 29.92 -21.21 -11.13
N VAL A 28 29.83 -20.40 -12.19
CA VAL A 28 29.02 -19.19 -12.21
C VAL A 28 27.53 -19.54 -12.18
N LEU A 29 27.08 -20.49 -13.00
CA LEU A 29 25.68 -20.94 -13.01
C LEU A 29 25.23 -21.48 -11.65
N ARG A 30 26.07 -22.27 -10.97
CA ARG A 30 25.76 -22.77 -9.62
C ARG A 30 25.62 -21.66 -8.59
N ARG A 31 26.41 -20.59 -8.70
CA ARG A 31 26.26 -19.41 -7.82
C ARG A 31 24.94 -18.70 -8.11
N ALA A 32 24.65 -18.43 -9.38
CA ALA A 32 23.40 -17.79 -9.78
C ALA A 32 22.16 -18.59 -9.34
N ASP A 33 22.19 -19.91 -9.47
CA ASP A 33 21.11 -20.79 -9.00
C ASP A 33 20.96 -20.73 -7.46
N GLY A 34 22.08 -20.71 -6.74
CA GLY A 34 22.10 -20.52 -5.29
C GLY A 34 21.53 -19.17 -4.85
N ASP A 35 21.90 -18.10 -5.55
CA ASP A 35 21.43 -16.73 -5.28
C ASP A 35 19.94 -16.60 -5.59
N MET A 36 19.47 -17.19 -6.69
CA MET A 36 18.05 -17.25 -7.04
C MET A 36 17.27 -18.02 -5.97
N ALA A 37 17.70 -19.22 -5.59
CA ALA A 37 17.05 -20.03 -4.58
C ALA A 37 17.04 -19.31 -3.21
N PHE A 38 18.12 -18.61 -2.86
CA PHE A 38 18.18 -17.79 -1.66
C PHE A 38 17.18 -16.63 -1.71
N THR A 39 17.10 -15.92 -2.84
CA THR A 39 16.18 -14.79 -3.04
C THR A 39 14.74 -15.24 -2.95
N LEU A 40 14.38 -16.36 -3.58
CA LEU A 40 13.03 -16.93 -3.51
C LEU A 40 12.62 -17.31 -2.09
N ARG A 41 13.56 -17.76 -1.24
CA ARG A 41 13.27 -18.02 0.18
C ARG A 41 12.92 -16.74 0.95
N GLN A 42 13.36 -15.57 0.51
CA GLN A 42 13.02 -14.30 1.18
C GLN A 42 11.59 -13.84 0.92
N LEU A 43 10.96 -14.35 -0.16
CA LEU A 43 9.59 -13.98 -0.54
C LEU A 43 8.50 -14.58 0.36
N PHE A 44 8.84 -15.48 1.28
CA PHE A 44 7.88 -16.08 2.20
C PHE A 44 8.25 -15.80 3.66
N PRO A 45 7.29 -15.37 4.51
CA PRO A 45 7.55 -15.11 5.92
C PRO A 45 8.11 -16.33 6.68
N SER A 46 7.73 -17.54 6.25
CA SER A 46 8.18 -18.79 6.86
C SER A 46 9.63 -19.15 6.58
N THR A 47 10.22 -18.63 5.49
CA THR A 47 11.58 -19.00 5.05
C THR A 47 12.56 -17.85 5.00
N CYS A 48 12.09 -16.60 5.10
CA CYS A 48 12.94 -15.42 5.07
C CYS A 48 13.94 -15.36 6.25
N SER A 49 14.99 -14.57 6.07
CA SER A 49 16.09 -14.39 7.03
C SER A 49 16.78 -13.04 6.78
N GLY A 50 17.53 -12.53 7.75
CA GLY A 50 18.28 -11.28 7.66
C GLY A 50 17.42 -10.13 7.15
N TRP A 51 17.81 -9.56 6.01
CA TRP A 51 17.15 -8.41 5.39
C TRP A 51 15.71 -8.71 4.93
N GLY A 52 15.43 -9.92 4.45
CA GLY A 52 14.09 -10.27 3.96
C GLY A 52 13.06 -10.30 5.10
N LEU A 53 13.52 -10.71 6.28
CA LEU A 53 12.70 -10.71 7.49
C LEU A 53 12.41 -9.29 8.00
N GLU A 54 13.37 -8.37 7.90
CA GLU A 54 13.17 -6.96 8.28
C GLU A 54 12.09 -6.29 7.41
N ILE A 55 12.07 -6.58 6.10
CA ILE A 55 11.01 -6.09 5.19
C ILE A 55 9.62 -6.60 5.62
N TRP A 56 9.51 -7.86 6.03
CA TRP A 56 8.25 -8.42 6.51
C TRP A 56 7.81 -7.82 7.84
N GLU A 57 8.74 -7.57 8.76
CA GLU A 57 8.45 -6.90 10.02
C GLU A 57 7.92 -5.48 9.78
N GLU A 58 8.57 -4.71 8.90
CA GLU A 58 8.12 -3.39 8.50
C GLU A 58 6.72 -3.42 7.85
N ALA A 59 6.50 -4.35 6.91
CA ALA A 59 5.22 -4.50 6.21
C ALA A 59 4.04 -4.81 7.14
N TYR A 60 4.29 -5.46 8.28
CA TYR A 60 3.29 -5.78 9.30
C TYR A 60 3.35 -4.88 10.54
N GLY A 61 4.13 -3.79 10.50
CA GLY A 61 4.26 -2.84 11.62
C GLY A 61 4.87 -3.44 12.88
N ILE A 62 5.67 -4.50 12.75
CA ILE A 62 6.35 -5.16 13.86
C ILE A 62 7.73 -4.49 14.05
N PRO A 63 8.07 -3.99 15.25
CA PRO A 63 9.39 -3.42 15.50
C PRO A 63 10.48 -4.51 15.41
N THR A 64 11.51 -4.24 14.62
CA THR A 64 12.66 -5.12 14.44
C THR A 64 13.49 -5.21 15.70
N ASP A 65 13.52 -6.41 16.30
CA ASP A 65 14.34 -6.71 17.47
C ASP A 65 15.42 -7.74 17.11
N ARG A 66 16.65 -7.25 16.90
CA ARG A 66 17.81 -8.07 16.53
C ARG A 66 18.38 -8.89 17.70
N THR A 67 17.88 -8.72 18.92
CA THR A 67 18.26 -9.56 20.07
C THR A 67 17.59 -10.93 20.05
N LEU A 68 16.45 -11.04 19.35
CA LEU A 68 15.70 -12.27 19.20
C LEU A 68 16.29 -13.15 18.09
N SER A 69 16.14 -14.47 18.24
CA SER A 69 16.47 -15.41 17.17
C SER A 69 15.57 -15.19 15.95
N GLU A 70 16.10 -15.42 14.75
CA GLU A 70 15.33 -15.29 13.50
C GLU A 70 14.08 -16.17 13.51
N GLN A 71 14.14 -17.36 14.12
CA GLN A 71 12.98 -18.22 14.25
C GLN A 71 11.86 -17.55 15.05
N ARG A 72 12.16 -16.96 16.21
CA ARG A 72 11.16 -16.25 17.02
C ARG A 72 10.60 -15.03 16.30
N ARG A 73 11.44 -14.31 15.56
CA ARG A 73 11.01 -13.18 14.74
C ARG A 73 10.04 -13.63 13.64
N ARG A 74 10.36 -14.69 12.90
CA ARG A 74 9.44 -15.32 11.92
C ARG A 74 8.12 -15.76 12.55
N ASP A 75 8.16 -16.38 13.72
CA ASP A 75 6.96 -16.85 14.42
C ASP A 75 6.04 -15.68 14.78
N ARG A 76 6.60 -14.52 15.20
CA ARG A 76 5.83 -13.28 15.45
C ARG A 76 5.17 -12.75 14.18
N VAL A 77 5.91 -12.71 13.06
CA VAL A 77 5.37 -12.29 11.75
C VAL A 77 4.24 -13.24 11.34
N LEU A 78 4.46 -14.56 11.39
CA LEU A 78 3.46 -15.57 11.06
C LEU A 78 2.23 -15.48 11.97
N ALA A 79 2.40 -15.18 13.26
CA ALA A 79 1.30 -14.97 14.18
C ALA A 79 0.46 -13.75 13.77
N LYS A 80 1.09 -12.64 13.37
CA LYS A 80 0.38 -11.45 12.87
C LYS A 80 -0.32 -11.73 11.53
N VAL A 81 0.33 -12.44 10.61
CA VAL A 81 -0.26 -12.89 9.33
C VAL A 81 -1.53 -13.72 9.57
N ARG A 82 -1.50 -14.65 10.54
CA ARG A 82 -2.65 -15.50 10.89
C ARG A 82 -3.72 -14.75 11.68
N GLY A 83 -3.31 -13.88 12.60
CA GLY A 83 -4.17 -13.15 13.52
C GLY A 83 -4.88 -11.95 12.90
N ALA A 84 -4.38 -11.42 11.78
CA ALA A 84 -5.00 -10.31 11.07
C ALA A 84 -6.40 -10.62 10.53
N GLY A 85 -6.77 -11.91 10.41
CA GLY A 85 -8.04 -12.29 9.76
C GLY A 85 -8.17 -11.68 8.37
N VAL A 86 -9.36 -11.76 7.78
CA VAL A 86 -9.68 -10.89 6.64
C VAL A 86 -10.21 -9.60 7.26
N THR A 87 -9.48 -8.50 7.12
CA THR A 87 -10.00 -7.19 7.49
C THR A 87 -11.20 -6.88 6.60
N THR A 88 -12.38 -7.22 7.09
CA THR A 88 -13.62 -6.97 6.35
C THR A 88 -14.01 -5.50 6.49
N LYS A 89 -14.63 -4.95 5.45
CA LYS A 89 -15.27 -3.63 5.47
C LYS A 89 -16.11 -3.41 6.74
N ALA A 90 -16.87 -4.42 7.15
CA ALA A 90 -17.70 -4.38 8.34
C ALA A 90 -16.90 -4.21 9.64
N LEU A 91 -15.73 -4.85 9.75
CA LEU A 91 -14.86 -4.69 10.91
C LEU A 91 -14.31 -3.27 11.01
N ILE A 92 -13.81 -2.71 9.91
CA ILE A 92 -13.32 -1.31 9.86
C ILE A 92 -14.46 -0.35 10.23
N GLN A 93 -15.65 -0.57 9.68
CA GLN A 93 -16.81 0.25 9.97
C GLN A 93 -17.21 0.19 11.45
N ALA A 94 -17.22 -1.00 12.05
CA ALA A 94 -17.56 -1.19 13.47
C ALA A 94 -16.57 -0.48 14.40
N ILE A 95 -15.28 -0.53 14.07
CA ILE A 95 -14.23 0.16 14.82
C ILE A 95 -14.39 1.66 14.66
N ALA A 96 -14.51 2.17 13.43
CA ALA A 96 -14.73 3.59 13.19
C ALA A 96 -15.98 4.11 13.94
N GLN A 97 -17.03 3.29 14.00
CA GLN A 97 -18.25 3.61 14.73
C GLN A 97 -18.05 3.67 16.25
N SER A 98 -17.11 2.95 16.85
CA SER A 98 -16.90 3.00 18.30
C SER A 98 -16.23 4.28 18.79
N TYR A 99 -15.53 5.00 17.91
CA TYR A 99 -14.81 6.24 18.25
C TYR A 99 -15.67 7.50 18.08
N SER A 100 -16.87 7.39 17.51
CA SER A 100 -17.71 8.55 17.21
C SER A 100 -19.19 8.23 17.40
N GLN A 101 -19.95 9.24 17.84
CA GLN A 101 -21.41 9.14 17.92
C GLN A 101 -22.07 9.24 16.54
N TYR A 102 -21.33 9.73 15.54
CA TYR A 102 -21.81 9.86 14.17
C TYR A 102 -21.67 8.54 13.40
N PRO A 103 -22.61 8.23 12.49
CA PRO A 103 -22.52 7.03 11.66
C PRO A 103 -21.27 7.05 10.78
N ALA A 104 -20.55 5.92 10.78
CA ALA A 104 -19.39 5.69 9.94
C ALA A 104 -19.76 4.84 8.71
N GLU A 105 -19.29 5.23 7.54
CA GLU A 105 -19.39 4.47 6.29
C GLU A 105 -18.00 4.23 5.70
N VAL A 106 -17.73 3.01 5.24
CA VAL A 106 -16.45 2.67 4.59
C VAL A 106 -16.69 2.53 3.08
N ILE A 107 -15.86 3.14 2.25
CA ILE A 107 -15.89 3.00 0.80
C ILE A 107 -14.53 2.46 0.34
N GLU A 108 -14.54 1.33 -0.35
CA GLU A 108 -13.32 0.73 -0.90
C GLU A 108 -13.09 1.23 -2.32
N GLU A 109 -11.91 1.77 -2.57
CA GLU A 109 -11.47 2.20 -3.90
C GLU A 109 -10.37 1.25 -4.37
N SER A 110 -10.77 0.03 -4.76
CA SER A 110 -9.84 -1.06 -5.09
C SER A 110 -8.84 -0.70 -6.20
N ALA A 111 -9.25 0.15 -7.16
CA ALA A 111 -8.38 0.62 -8.24
C ALA A 111 -7.22 1.50 -7.76
N LEU A 112 -7.36 2.12 -6.59
CA LEU A 112 -6.37 3.02 -5.99
C LEU A 112 -5.68 2.39 -4.77
N TYR A 113 -5.89 1.10 -4.52
CA TYR A 113 -5.37 0.38 -3.35
C TYR A 113 -5.65 1.12 -2.04
N ARG A 114 -6.83 1.74 -1.90
CA ARG A 114 -7.18 2.51 -0.70
C ARG A 114 -8.65 2.36 -0.30
N PHE A 115 -8.97 2.75 0.93
CA PHE A 115 -10.35 2.92 1.37
C PHE A 115 -10.55 4.25 2.09
N ILE A 116 -11.79 4.71 2.13
CA ILE A 116 -12.17 5.97 2.77
C ILE A 116 -13.16 5.66 3.88
N ILE A 117 -12.92 6.20 5.07
CA ILE A 117 -13.85 6.20 6.20
C ILE A 117 -14.57 7.55 6.20
N TRP A 118 -15.88 7.55 5.98
CA TRP A 118 -16.73 8.72 6.03
C TRP A 118 -17.51 8.78 7.33
N TYR A 119 -17.36 9.85 8.10
CA TYR A 119 -18.33 10.20 9.13
C TYR A 119 -19.45 11.05 8.54
N VAL A 120 -20.69 10.55 8.64
CA VAL A 120 -21.87 11.19 8.06
C VAL A 120 -22.61 11.98 9.13
N GLY A 121 -22.97 13.23 8.82
CA GLY A 121 -23.69 14.14 9.72
C GLY A 121 -22.80 15.09 10.51
N THR A 122 -21.48 15.07 10.30
CA THR A 122 -20.53 15.95 11.00
C THR A 122 -19.44 16.49 10.06
N ILE A 123 -18.82 17.60 10.46
CA ILE A 123 -17.59 18.16 9.90
C ILE A 123 -16.47 18.12 10.96
N GLU A 124 -16.80 17.77 12.20
CA GLU A 124 -15.88 17.77 13.33
C GLU A 124 -15.10 16.46 13.43
N GLU A 125 -13.85 16.59 13.86
CA GLU A 125 -12.98 15.45 14.16
C GLU A 125 -13.45 14.73 15.45
N PRO A 126 -13.40 13.38 15.51
CA PRO A 126 -13.64 12.63 16.73
C PRO A 126 -12.70 13.06 17.87
N GLU A 127 -13.14 13.00 19.12
CA GLU A 127 -12.30 13.40 20.27
C GLU A 127 -10.95 12.65 20.33
N ASN A 128 -10.92 11.37 19.94
CA ASN A 128 -9.75 10.50 19.98
C ASN A 128 -9.28 10.02 18.60
N VAL A 129 -8.99 10.94 17.68
CA VAL A 129 -8.51 10.58 16.32
C VAL A 129 -7.21 9.77 16.35
N ALA A 130 -6.28 10.09 17.26
CA ALA A 130 -4.99 9.40 17.34
C ALA A 130 -5.15 7.89 17.60
N ASP A 131 -6.05 7.53 18.51
CA ASP A 131 -6.33 6.13 18.85
C ASP A 131 -7.05 5.41 17.71
N LEU A 132 -7.99 6.10 17.04
CA LEU A 132 -8.63 5.58 15.82
C LEU A 132 -7.59 5.27 14.74
N ILE A 133 -6.66 6.19 14.48
CA ILE A 133 -5.58 6.01 13.50
C ILE A 133 -4.74 4.79 13.87
N ALA A 134 -4.37 4.64 15.14
CA ALA A 134 -3.58 3.50 15.61
C ALA A 134 -4.33 2.17 15.41
N SER A 135 -5.60 2.10 15.81
CA SER A 135 -6.41 0.88 15.67
C SER A 135 -6.68 0.50 14.21
N VAL A 136 -6.97 1.49 13.35
CA VAL A 136 -7.16 1.25 11.91
C VAL A 136 -5.86 0.77 11.28
N ASN A 137 -4.71 1.38 11.60
CA ASN A 137 -3.41 0.96 11.07
C ASN A 137 -2.99 -0.43 11.57
N GLU A 138 -3.41 -0.83 12.76
CA GLU A 138 -3.12 -2.16 13.29
C GLU A 138 -3.84 -3.27 12.54
N ILE A 139 -5.07 -2.99 12.11
CA ILE A 139 -6.00 -3.98 11.53
C ILE A 139 -5.99 -3.92 10.00
N LYS A 140 -5.67 -2.78 9.40
CA LYS A 140 -5.56 -2.60 7.95
C LYS A 140 -4.40 -3.45 7.38
N PRO A 141 -4.60 -4.11 6.23
CA PRO A 141 -3.48 -4.68 5.47
C PRO A 141 -2.43 -3.61 5.12
N GLY A 142 -1.14 -3.89 5.35
CA GLY A 142 -0.06 -2.91 5.16
C GLY A 142 -0.02 -2.23 3.79
N HIS A 143 -0.44 -2.94 2.73
CA HIS A 143 -0.42 -2.47 1.34
C HIS A 143 -1.60 -1.57 0.91
N LEU A 144 -2.62 -1.38 1.74
CA LEU A 144 -3.75 -0.50 1.44
C LEU A 144 -3.52 0.89 2.03
N ASP A 145 -3.81 1.99 1.35
CA ASP A 145 -3.83 3.30 1.99
C ASP A 145 -5.23 3.62 2.55
N TRP A 146 -5.37 4.66 3.38
CA TRP A 146 -6.69 5.10 3.82
C TRP A 146 -6.80 6.58 4.12
N ILE A 147 -8.02 7.10 3.99
CA ILE A 147 -8.36 8.52 4.21
C ILE A 147 -9.54 8.61 5.16
N LEU A 148 -9.48 9.60 6.06
CA LEU A 148 -10.60 10.00 6.90
C LEU A 148 -11.32 11.19 6.27
N GLY A 149 -12.63 11.07 6.07
CA GLY A 149 -13.47 12.10 5.47
C GLY A 149 -14.70 12.41 6.32
N TYR A 150 -15.18 13.65 6.19
CA TYR A 150 -16.35 14.15 6.91
C TYR A 150 -17.37 14.69 5.92
N ARG A 151 -18.65 14.36 6.12
CA ARG A 151 -19.73 14.86 5.28
C ARG A 151 -20.90 15.30 6.13
N GLN A 152 -21.29 16.55 6.00
CA GLN A 152 -22.54 17.08 6.53
C GLN A 152 -23.41 17.60 5.38
N THR A 153 -24.70 17.28 5.44
CA THR A 153 -25.70 17.81 4.51
C THR A 153 -26.44 18.92 5.23
N THR A 154 -26.33 20.16 4.73
CA THR A 154 -27.09 21.32 5.20
C THR A 154 -28.07 21.78 4.10
N GLU A 155 -29.30 22.08 4.47
CA GLU A 155 -30.29 22.65 3.56
C GLU A 155 -30.18 24.17 3.57
N GLU A 156 -29.35 24.72 2.68
CA GLU A 156 -29.26 26.18 2.47
C GLU A 156 -29.92 26.61 1.17
N SER A 157 -30.67 27.72 1.21
CA SER A 157 -31.23 28.32 0.00
C SER A 157 -30.12 29.03 -0.80
N ILE A 158 -29.75 28.50 -1.97
CA ILE A 158 -28.84 29.18 -2.90
C ILE A 158 -29.59 30.38 -3.49
N ARG A 159 -29.17 31.60 -3.15
CA ARG A 159 -29.72 32.83 -3.73
C ARG A 159 -28.86 33.27 -4.90
N VAL A 160 -29.39 33.15 -6.12
CA VAL A 160 -28.74 33.64 -7.35
C VAL A 160 -29.33 35.01 -7.70
N GLY A 161 -28.51 36.06 -7.59
CA GLY A 161 -28.87 37.40 -8.05
C GLY A 161 -28.17 37.74 -9.36
N SER A 162 -28.89 38.32 -10.30
CA SER A 162 -28.29 38.94 -11.50
C SER A 162 -28.48 40.44 -11.44
N LEU A 163 -27.41 41.21 -11.67
CA LEU A 163 -27.48 42.66 -11.84
C LEU A 163 -27.39 42.96 -13.33
N PRO A 164 -28.48 43.40 -13.99
CA PRO A 164 -28.36 43.92 -15.34
C PRO A 164 -27.58 45.24 -15.27
N ARG A 165 -26.49 45.31 -16.04
CA ARG A 165 -25.73 46.55 -16.22
C ARG A 165 -26.58 47.51 -17.04
N GLN A 166 -27.20 48.50 -16.41
CA GLN A 166 -27.89 49.58 -17.12
C GLN A 166 -26.82 50.46 -17.75
N GLY A 167 -26.69 50.41 -19.08
CA GLY A 167 -25.72 51.22 -19.82
C GLY A 167 -26.00 52.71 -19.67
N ASP A 168 -24.94 53.50 -19.58
CA ASP A 168 -25.01 54.96 -19.47
C ASP A 168 -25.74 55.56 -20.69
N ILE A 169 -26.71 56.44 -20.43
CA ILE A 169 -27.42 57.20 -21.47
C ILE A 169 -26.57 58.44 -21.80
N ILE A 170 -26.03 58.52 -23.01
CA ILE A 170 -25.38 59.73 -23.50
C ILE A 170 -26.45 60.63 -24.12
N LEU A 171 -26.74 61.75 -23.45
CA LEU A 171 -27.56 62.83 -24.01
C LEU A 171 -26.65 63.75 -24.83
N TRP A 172 -26.85 63.82 -26.14
CA TRP A 172 -26.19 64.82 -26.98
C TRP A 172 -27.06 66.06 -27.03
N GLU A 173 -26.56 67.16 -26.49
CA GLU A 173 -27.14 68.49 -26.72
C GLU A 173 -26.66 68.98 -28.09
N VAL A 174 -27.60 69.24 -28.99
CA VAL A 174 -27.31 69.78 -30.32
C VAL A 174 -27.84 71.20 -30.38
N ASP A 175 -26.94 72.16 -30.29
CA ASP A 175 -27.25 73.58 -30.49
C ASP A 175 -27.43 73.86 -31.98
N CYS A 176 -28.68 73.96 -32.43
CA CYS A 176 -29.01 74.48 -33.75
C CYS A 176 -28.92 76.02 -33.73
N THR A 177 -27.81 76.57 -34.20
CA THR A 177 -27.74 78.00 -34.57
C THR A 177 -28.17 78.17 -36.03
N THR A 178 -28.92 79.25 -36.30
CA THR A 178 -29.56 79.58 -37.58
C THR A 178 -28.67 80.41 -38.49
#